data_AF-A0A7S2IB57-F1
#
_entry.id   AF-A0A7S2IB57-F1
#
_cell.length_a   1.000
_cell.length_b   1.000
_cell.length_c   1.000
_cell.angle_alpha   90.00
_cell.angle_beta   90.00
_cell.angle_gamma   90.00
#
_symmetry.space_group_name_H-M   'P 1'
#
loop_
_entity.id
_entity.type
_entity.pdbx_description
1 polymer ?
#
loop_
_entity_poly.entity_id
_entity_poly.type
_entity_poly.pdbx_seq_one_letter_code
_entity_poly.pdbx_strand_id
1 'polypeptide(L)'
;DPSAFAGCAGPAVFAGRYRDLAQPGCLMQLRVSSNSSAAYMSRGAAPGGNCAEAPEREFATLKGGTIIVHDVQHAGSGLLQGFWNRNESAIEWGDGTRWLSVVNVAV
;
A
#
# COMPACT_ATOMS: atom_id res chain seq x y z
N ASP A 1 -26.11 0.82 12.77
CA ASP A 1 -25.57 0.96 14.12
C ASP A 1 -24.42 1.96 14.09
N PRO A 2 -24.56 3.16 14.68
CA PRO A 2 -23.51 4.18 14.72
C PRO A 2 -22.25 3.73 15.49
N SER A 3 -22.35 2.67 16.30
CA SER A 3 -21.21 2.09 17.04
C SER A 3 -20.30 1.20 16.17
N ALA A 4 -20.67 0.93 14.92
CA ALA A 4 -19.85 0.18 13.97
C ALA A 4 -18.74 1.03 13.31
N PHE A 5 -18.76 2.37 13.48
CA PHE A 5 -17.74 3.23 12.89
C PHE A 5 -16.50 3.26 13.80
N ALA A 6 -15.55 2.36 13.55
CA ALA A 6 -14.30 2.24 14.29
C ALA A 6 -13.30 3.41 14.10
N GLY A 7 -13.79 4.57 13.66
CA GLY A 7 -13.00 5.70 13.20
C GLY A 7 -12.46 5.53 11.78
N CYS A 8 -12.06 6.63 11.16
CA CYS A 8 -11.28 6.57 9.92
C CYS A 8 -9.91 5.96 10.24
N ALA A 9 -9.46 5.00 9.42
CA ALA A 9 -8.12 4.47 9.57
C ALA A 9 -7.09 5.60 9.46
N GLY A 10 -6.17 5.68 10.41
CA GLY A 10 -5.07 6.63 10.35
C GLY A 10 -4.03 6.24 9.30
N PRO A 11 -3.18 7.16 8.84
CA PRO A 11 -2.17 6.90 7.81
C PRO A 11 -1.24 5.73 8.13
N ALA A 12 -0.99 5.45 9.41
CA ALA A 12 -0.14 4.35 9.86
C ALA A 12 -0.63 2.96 9.37
N VAL A 13 -1.90 2.82 9.01
CA VAL A 13 -2.46 1.55 8.50
C VAL A 13 -1.84 1.11 7.18
N PHE A 14 -1.26 2.04 6.42
CA PHE A 14 -0.60 1.77 5.15
C PHE A 14 0.85 1.27 5.32
N ALA A 15 1.39 1.26 6.53
CA ALA A 15 2.71 0.70 6.79
C ALA A 15 2.64 -0.83 6.77
N GLY A 16 3.46 -1.48 5.94
CA GLY A 16 3.47 -2.93 5.87
C GLY A 16 4.08 -3.48 4.60
N ARG A 17 3.93 -4.79 4.41
CA ARG A 17 4.29 -5.49 3.18
C ARG A 17 3.02 -5.89 2.46
N TYR A 18 3.06 -5.84 1.13
CA TYR A 18 1.91 -6.04 0.29
C TYR A 18 2.24 -6.92 -0.92
N ARG A 19 1.30 -7.76 -1.31
CA ARG A 19 1.31 -8.43 -2.61
C ARG A 19 0.42 -7.65 -3.57
N ASP A 20 1.00 -7.21 -4.67
CA ASP A 20 0.25 -6.69 -5.80
C ASP A 20 -0.28 -7.87 -6.63
N LEU A 21 -1.60 -8.01 -6.70
CA LEU A 21 -2.24 -9.10 -7.45
C LEU A 21 -1.99 -9.00 -8.96
N ALA A 22 -1.68 -7.81 -9.48
CA ALA A 22 -1.29 -7.63 -10.87
C ALA A 22 0.15 -8.13 -11.15
N GLN A 23 0.99 -8.27 -10.12
CA GLN A 23 2.38 -8.70 -10.22
C GLN A 23 2.68 -9.83 -9.22
N PRO A 24 2.18 -11.06 -9.46
CA PRO A 24 2.14 -12.15 -8.47
C PRO A 24 3.51 -12.70 -7.99
N GLY A 25 4.65 -12.12 -8.39
CA GLY A 25 5.99 -12.45 -7.89
C GLY A 25 6.67 -11.35 -7.07
N CYS A 26 6.02 -10.20 -6.89
CA CYS A 26 6.59 -9.02 -6.25
C CYS A 26 5.98 -8.77 -4.86
N LEU A 27 6.80 -8.25 -3.96
CA LEU A 27 6.36 -7.64 -2.70
C LEU A 27 6.65 -6.15 -2.74
N MET A 28 5.64 -5.36 -2.39
CA MET A 28 5.78 -3.93 -2.13
C MET A 28 5.90 -3.74 -0.63
N GLN A 29 6.93 -3.02 -0.18
CA GLN A 29 7.07 -2.64 1.22
C GLN A 29 6.81 -1.14 1.35
N LEU A 30 5.78 -0.79 2.12
CA LEU A 30 5.43 0.59 2.42
C LEU A 30 5.88 0.94 3.83
N ARG A 31 6.60 2.05 3.94
CA ARG A 31 6.98 2.69 5.19
C ARG A 31 6.32 4.05 5.27
N VAL A 32 5.59 4.30 6.35
CA VAL A 32 4.98 5.60 6.61
C VAL A 32 5.97 6.51 7.32
N SER A 33 6.04 7.78 6.92
CA SER A 33 6.86 8.80 7.56
C SER A 33 6.43 9.02 9.02
N SER A 34 7.35 9.49 9.87
CA SER A 34 7.06 9.74 11.29
C SER A 34 5.94 10.74 11.52
N ASN A 35 5.80 11.73 10.63
CA ASN A 35 4.71 12.71 10.65
C ASN A 35 3.42 12.23 9.96
N SER A 36 3.36 10.97 9.51
CA SER A 36 2.17 10.37 8.88
C SER A 36 1.65 11.08 7.63
N SER A 37 2.49 11.87 6.95
CA SER A 37 2.10 12.63 5.74
C SER A 37 2.58 12.00 4.44
N ALA A 38 3.56 11.10 4.49
CA ALA A 38 4.16 10.49 3.31
C ALA A 38 4.34 8.99 3.50
N ALA A 39 4.34 8.27 2.39
CA ALA A 39 4.71 6.86 2.32
C ALA A 39 5.89 6.68 1.36
N TYR A 40 6.83 5.89 1.80
CA TYR A 40 7.99 5.44 1.02
C TYR A 40 7.75 3.99 0.62
N MET A 41 8.10 3.64 -0.62
CA MET A 41 7.92 2.31 -1.16
C MET A 41 9.26 1.76 -1.64
N SER A 42 9.54 0.51 -1.29
CA SER A 42 10.50 -0.33 -2.01
C SER A 42 9.78 -1.55 -2.60
N ARG A 43 10.39 -2.15 -3.62
CA ARG A 43 9.88 -3.37 -4.26
C ARG A 43 10.97 -4.44 -4.23
N GLY A 44 10.57 -5.67 -3.91
CA GLY A 44 11.46 -6.83 -3.94
C GLY A 44 10.75 -8.09 -4.38
N ALA A 45 11.52 -9.17 -4.55
CA ALA A 45 10.95 -10.48 -4.84
C ALA A 45 10.19 -11.03 -3.62
N ALA A 46 9.02 -11.62 -3.86
CA ALA A 46 8.41 -12.53 -2.90
C ALA A 46 9.29 -13.78 -2.74
N PRO A 47 9.17 -14.55 -1.63
CA PRO A 47 9.85 -15.84 -1.50
C PRO A 47 9.55 -16.75 -2.71
N GLY A 48 10.58 -17.12 -3.48
CA GLY A 48 10.45 -17.91 -4.71
C GLY A 48 9.89 -17.16 -5.92
N GLY A 49 9.68 -15.85 -5.82
CA GLY A 49 9.25 -15.00 -6.92
C GLY A 49 10.42 -14.41 -7.70
N ASN A 50 10.17 -14.02 -8.94
CA ASN A 50 11.10 -13.25 -9.76
C ASN A 50 10.53 -11.83 -9.93
N CYS A 51 11.17 -10.85 -9.29
CA CYS A 51 10.77 -9.45 -9.37
C CYS A 51 12.01 -8.56 -9.47
N ALA A 52 11.95 -7.54 -10.33
CA ALA A 52 12.97 -6.51 -10.37
C ALA A 52 12.89 -5.65 -9.10
N GLU A 53 13.95 -5.69 -8.31
CA GLU A 53 14.06 -4.87 -7.10
C GLU A 53 14.08 -3.39 -7.45
N ALA A 54 13.42 -2.60 -6.61
CA ALA A 54 13.48 -1.15 -6.68
C ALA A 54 13.78 -0.59 -5.29
N PRO A 55 14.76 0.34 -5.17
CA PRO A 55 15.14 0.91 -3.88
C PRO A 55 13.98 1.70 -3.26
N GLU A 56 14.06 1.93 -1.96
CA GLU A 56 13.09 2.76 -1.25
C GLU A 56 13.10 4.20 -1.79
N ARG A 57 11.95 4.70 -2.21
CA ARG A 57 11.74 6.10 -2.61
C ARG A 57 10.41 6.61 -2.09
N GLU A 58 10.29 7.94 -1.98
CA GLU A 58 8.98 8.54 -1.71
C GLU A 58 8.01 8.14 -2.82
N PHE A 59 6.85 7.64 -2.44
CA PHE A 59 5.90 7.01 -3.35
C PHE A 59 4.55 7.72 -3.33
N ALA A 60 4.11 8.16 -2.15
CA ALA A 60 2.77 8.71 -1.98
C ALA A 60 2.68 9.73 -0.84
N THR A 61 1.69 10.61 -0.94
CA THR A 61 1.20 11.42 0.20
C THR A 61 0.04 10.71 0.87
N LEU A 62 -0.04 10.83 2.19
CA LEU A 62 -1.12 10.27 3.01
C LEU A 62 -2.02 11.39 3.53
N LYS A 63 -3.33 11.20 3.44
CA LYS A 63 -4.34 12.12 3.98
C LYS A 63 -5.47 11.31 4.62
N GLY A 64 -5.47 11.25 5.95
CA GLY A 64 -6.42 10.42 6.70
C GLY A 64 -6.30 8.94 6.30
N GLY A 65 -7.41 8.35 5.82
CA GLY A 65 -7.48 6.97 5.36
C GLY A 65 -7.20 6.78 3.86
N THR A 66 -6.56 7.76 3.21
CA THR A 66 -6.26 7.74 1.77
C THR A 66 -4.75 7.85 1.52
N ILE A 67 -4.25 7.01 0.61
CA ILE A 67 -2.91 7.06 0.05
C ILE A 67 -3.00 7.59 -1.39
N ILE A 68 -2.17 8.56 -1.75
CA ILE A 68 -2.19 9.22 -3.07
C ILE A 68 -0.81 9.13 -3.69
N VAL A 69 -0.68 8.31 -4.73
CA VAL A 69 0.56 8.08 -5.48
C VAL A 69 0.76 9.22 -6.46
N HIS A 70 1.94 9.83 -6.39
CA HIS A 70 2.35 10.91 -7.31
C HIS A 70 3.26 10.41 -8.43
N ASP A 71 3.72 9.17 -8.34
CA ASP A 71 4.66 8.57 -9.27
C ASP A 71 3.96 7.94 -10.48
N VAL A 72 4.19 8.57 -11.62
CA VAL A 72 3.64 8.27 -12.94
C VAL A 72 3.99 6.86 -13.44
N GLN A 73 5.05 6.24 -12.92
CA GLN A 73 5.45 4.88 -13.33
C GLN A 73 4.53 3.77 -12.82
N HIS A 74 3.81 4.01 -11.71
CA HIS A 74 2.87 3.06 -11.13
C HIS A 74 1.42 3.52 -11.29
N ALA A 75 1.18 4.82 -11.41
CA ALA A 75 -0.15 5.41 -11.44
C ALA A 75 -0.73 5.62 -12.87
N GLY A 76 0.03 5.32 -13.93
CA GLY A 76 -0.26 5.86 -15.25
C GLY A 76 -0.08 7.39 -15.24
N SER A 77 -0.46 8.10 -16.29
CA SER A 77 -0.22 9.55 -16.44
C SER A 77 -1.00 10.47 -15.47
N GLY A 78 -1.39 10.00 -14.29
CA GLY A 78 -2.20 10.73 -13.32
C GLY A 78 -1.96 10.29 -11.87
N LEU A 79 -2.67 10.92 -10.94
CA LEU A 79 -2.66 10.55 -9.53
C LEU A 79 -3.45 9.25 -9.33
N LEU A 80 -2.84 8.24 -8.71
CA LEU A 80 -3.55 7.01 -8.31
C LEU A 80 -3.86 7.10 -6.82
N GLN A 81 -5.15 7.01 -6.47
CA GLN A 81 -5.60 7.04 -5.08
C GLN A 81 -5.92 5.63 -4.61
N GLY A 82 -5.60 5.35 -3.35
CA GLY A 82 -5.92 4.10 -2.70
C GLY A 82 -6.54 4.31 -1.32
N PHE A 83 -7.35 3.35 -0.88
CA PHE A 83 -8.05 3.36 0.39
C PHE A 83 -7.83 2.05 1.13
N TRP A 84 -7.79 2.11 2.46
CA TRP A 84 -7.65 0.91 3.28
C TRP A 84 -8.98 0.18 3.46
N ASN A 85 -9.06 -1.07 2.99
CA ASN A 85 -10.13 -2.00 3.30
C ASN A 85 -9.73 -2.88 4.49
N ARG A 86 -10.32 -2.61 5.65
CA ARG A 86 -10.04 -3.34 6.89
C ARG A 86 -10.50 -4.80 6.85
N ASN A 87 -11.62 -5.10 6.19
CA ASN A 87 -12.17 -6.46 6.17
C ASN A 87 -11.26 -7.42 5.40
N GLU A 88 -10.56 -6.91 4.40
CA GLU A 88 -9.69 -7.70 3.54
C GLU A 88 -8.20 -7.50 3.82
N SER A 89 -7.86 -6.62 4.78
CA SER A 89 -6.49 -6.20 5.03
C SER A 89 -5.77 -5.77 3.75
N ALA A 90 -6.40 -4.91 2.95
CA ALA A 90 -5.95 -4.57 1.61
C ALA A 90 -5.98 -3.06 1.32
N ILE A 91 -5.13 -2.60 0.41
CA ILE A 91 -5.29 -1.29 -0.24
C ILE A 91 -6.05 -1.52 -1.54
N GLU A 92 -7.18 -0.84 -1.69
CA GLU A 92 -7.95 -0.80 -2.92
C GLU A 92 -7.59 0.46 -3.70
N TRP A 93 -7.14 0.28 -4.93
CA TRP A 93 -6.70 1.37 -5.80
C TRP A 93 -7.83 1.80 -6.74
N GLY A 94 -7.81 3.08 -7.12
CA GLY A 94 -8.81 3.66 -8.02
C GLY A 94 -8.81 3.08 -9.44
N ASP A 95 -7.75 2.36 -9.82
CA ASP A 95 -7.67 1.60 -11.09
C ASP A 95 -8.26 0.19 -11.00
N GLY A 96 -8.81 -0.19 -9.83
CA GLY A 96 -9.38 -1.50 -9.55
C GLY A 96 -8.36 -2.56 -9.12
N THR A 97 -7.06 -2.24 -9.11
CA THR A 97 -6.04 -3.14 -8.56
C THR A 97 -6.11 -3.17 -7.03
N ARG A 98 -5.54 -4.23 -6.44
CA ARG A 98 -5.60 -4.46 -4.99
C ARG A 98 -4.27 -4.96 -4.48
N TRP A 99 -3.81 -4.36 -3.38
CA TRP A 99 -2.59 -4.74 -2.69
C TRP A 99 -2.95 -5.40 -1.36
N LEU A 100 -2.79 -6.72 -1.29
CA LEU A 100 -3.11 -7.50 -0.10
C LEU A 100 -1.98 -7.40 0.92
N SER A 101 -2.29 -7.01 2.15
CA SER A 101 -1.31 -6.99 3.22
C SER A 101 -0.81 -8.40 3.53
N VAL A 102 0.51 -8.54 3.56
CA VAL A 102 1.18 -9.74 4.03
C VAL A 102 1.46 -9.51 5.50
N VAL A 103 0.48 -9.81 6.35
CA VAL A 103 0.76 -9.96 7.78
C VAL A 103 1.73 -11.13 7.89
N ASN A 104 2.90 -10.91 8.52
CA ASN A 104 3.79 -12.03 8.85
C ASN A 104 2.95 -13.05 9.63
N VAL A 105 2.58 -14.15 8.99
CA VAL A 105 2.17 -15.34 9.71
C VAL A 105 3.45 -15.80 10.38
N ALA A 106 3.64 -15.40 11.64
CA ALA A 106 4.64 -16.01 12.48
C ALA A 106 4.27 -17.50 12.54
N VAL A 107 5.12 -18.33 11.94
CA VAL A 107 5.11 -19.79 12.13
C VAL A 107 5.66 -20.07 13.53
#